data_AF-A0A7S1XK72-F1
#
_entry.id   AF-A0A7S1XK72-F1
#
_cell.length_a   1.000
_cell.length_b   1.000
_cell.length_c   1.000
_cell.angle_alpha   90.00
_cell.angle_beta   90.00
_cell.angle_gamma   90.00
#
_symmetry.space_group_name_H-M   'P 1'
#
loop_
_entity.id
_entity.type
_entity.pdbx_description
1 polymer ?
#
loop_
_entity_poly.entity_id
_entity_poly.type
_entity_poly.pdbx_seq_one_letter_code
_entity_poly.pdbx_strand_id
1 'polypeptide(L)'
;VKGALDDPRRVRRILLEENPDATVYIHLDAALHGGFYEICVREYGAPNYQLGVDFDSISISMHKWFGGAIASAYIRKEAPACMCNEGGKYVSYLGFVDKSISCSRDGFNAPLWLPRIRQFDWGREDADARARGADL
;
A
#
# COMPACT_ATOMS: atom_id res chain seq x y z
N VAL A 1 12.95 14.93 -13.11
CA VAL A 1 12.14 14.86 -11.86
C VAL A 1 13.10 14.72 -10.69
N LYS A 2 12.84 15.36 -9.54
CA LYS A 2 13.81 15.53 -8.43
C LYS A 2 13.93 14.34 -7.46
N GLY A 3 13.14 13.27 -7.63
CA GLY A 3 13.08 12.18 -6.64
C GLY A 3 12.61 12.64 -5.27
N ALA A 4 11.72 13.64 -5.23
CA ALA A 4 11.19 14.18 -3.97
C ALA A 4 10.30 13.15 -3.27
N LEU A 5 10.25 13.25 -1.94
CA LEU A 5 9.37 12.46 -1.07
C LEU A 5 8.34 13.41 -0.47
N ASP A 6 7.06 13.13 -0.73
CA ASP A 6 5.96 13.90 -0.15
C ASP A 6 5.62 13.40 1.27
N ASP A 7 4.99 14.27 2.06
CA ASP A 7 4.50 13.95 3.41
C ASP A 7 2.99 13.65 3.37
N PRO A 8 2.57 12.37 3.32
CA PRO A 8 1.16 12.00 3.29
C PRO A 8 0.37 12.44 4.53
N ARG A 9 1.01 12.57 5.70
CA ARG A 9 0.33 13.06 6.92
C ARG A 9 -0.06 14.51 6.76
N ARG A 10 0.87 15.32 6.25
CA ARG A 10 0.61 16.73 5.96
C ARG A 10 -0.46 16.89 4.89
N VAL A 11 -0.41 16.07 3.84
CA VAL A 11 -1.44 16.08 2.78
C VAL A 11 -2.81 15.76 3.38
N ARG A 12 -2.95 14.68 4.16
CA ARG A 12 -4.22 14.32 4.82
C ARG A 12 -4.75 15.46 5.68
N ARG A 13 -3.89 16.06 6.50
CA ARG A 13 -4.26 17.17 7.38
C ARG A 13 -4.81 18.35 6.59
N ILE A 14 -4.11 18.79 5.54
CA ILE A 14 -4.57 19.90 4.69
C ILE A 14 -5.94 19.58 4.07
N LEU A 15 -6.12 18.37 3.54
CA LEU A 15 -7.39 17.98 2.91
C LEU A 15 -8.58 17.98 3.90
N LEU A 16 -8.35 17.57 5.15
CA LEU A 16 -9.37 17.58 6.19
C LEU A 16 -9.57 18.96 6.82
N GLU A 17 -8.57 19.83 6.83
CA GLU A 17 -8.71 21.24 7.24
C GLU A 17 -9.60 22.00 6.25
N GLU A 18 -9.42 21.77 4.95
CA GLU A 18 -10.21 22.39 3.89
C GLU A 18 -11.62 21.79 3.76
N ASN A 19 -11.77 20.49 4.05
CA ASN A 19 -13.06 19.82 4.03
C ASN A 19 -13.16 18.75 5.15
N PRO A 20 -13.60 19.15 6.36
CA PRO A 20 -13.65 18.26 7.53
C PRO A 20 -14.52 17.02 7.36
N ASP A 21 -15.57 17.11 6.53
CA ASP A 21 -16.52 16.01 6.30
C ASP A 21 -16.11 15.11 5.12
N ALA A 22 -14.97 15.39 4.46
CA ALA A 22 -14.50 14.59 3.34
C ALA A 22 -13.99 13.21 3.78
N THR A 23 -14.37 12.19 3.01
CA THR A 23 -13.67 10.90 3.05
C THR A 23 -12.41 11.01 2.19
N VAL A 24 -11.24 10.98 2.82
CA VAL A 24 -9.95 11.16 2.16
C VAL A 24 -9.25 9.81 1.96
N TYR A 25 -8.93 9.50 0.70
CA TYR A 25 -8.13 8.36 0.30
C TYR A 25 -6.78 8.80 -0.26
N ILE A 26 -5.69 8.24 0.27
CA ILE A 26 -4.32 8.55 -0.09
C ILE A 26 -3.65 7.31 -0.67
N HIS A 27 -3.22 7.42 -1.93
CA HIS A 27 -2.35 6.42 -2.57
C HIS A 27 -0.91 6.93 -2.60
N LEU A 28 0.03 6.09 -2.18
CA LEU A 28 1.45 6.33 -2.38
C LEU A 28 1.93 5.66 -3.68
N ASP A 29 2.28 6.47 -4.67
CA ASP A 29 3.13 6.02 -5.76
C ASP A 29 4.58 5.96 -5.28
N ALA A 30 4.92 4.84 -4.66
CA ALA A 30 6.26 4.55 -4.18
C ALA A 30 7.03 3.68 -5.17
N ALA A 31 6.79 3.84 -6.48
CA ALA A 31 7.29 2.88 -7.45
C ALA A 31 8.81 2.72 -7.44
N LEU A 32 9.56 3.79 -7.19
CA LEU A 32 11.02 3.76 -6.99
C LEU A 32 11.37 3.61 -5.50
N HIS A 33 10.92 4.56 -4.67
CA HIS A 33 11.34 4.69 -3.27
C HIS A 33 10.87 3.56 -2.36
N GLY A 34 9.73 2.93 -2.68
CA GLY A 34 9.20 1.81 -1.89
C GLY A 34 10.15 0.61 -1.83
N GLY A 35 11.10 0.50 -2.76
CA GLY A 35 12.10 -0.56 -2.75
C GLY A 35 13.25 -0.38 -1.74
N PHE A 36 13.45 0.83 -1.22
CA PHE A 36 14.52 1.13 -0.25
C PHE A 36 14.03 2.01 0.91
N TYR A 37 12.73 2.17 1.04
CA TYR A 37 12.10 3.00 2.07
C TYR A 37 12.52 2.60 3.49
N GLU A 38 12.58 1.30 3.78
CA GLU A 38 13.00 0.79 5.08
C GLU A 38 14.44 1.21 5.44
N ILE A 39 15.33 1.24 4.44
CA ILE A 39 16.71 1.73 4.61
C ILE A 39 16.70 3.23 4.90
N CYS A 40 15.87 4.01 4.19
CA CYS A 40 15.70 5.44 4.46
C CYS A 40 15.21 5.71 5.90
N VAL A 41 14.27 4.93 6.40
CA VAL A 41 13.77 5.08 7.78
C VAL A 41 14.87 4.74 8.79
N ARG A 42 15.54 3.60 8.62
CA ARG A 42 16.52 3.09 9.59
C ARG A 42 17.84 3.85 9.62
N GLU A 43 18.38 4.18 8.45
CA GLU A 43 19.75 4.69 8.31
C GLU A 43 19.79 6.20 8.08
N TYR A 44 18.69 6.80 7.58
CA TYR A 44 18.64 8.21 7.17
C TYR A 44 17.58 9.03 7.91
N GLY A 45 16.88 8.44 8.88
CA GLY A 45 15.89 9.12 9.71
C GLY A 45 14.66 9.60 8.92
N ALA A 46 14.33 8.95 7.80
CA ALA A 46 13.11 9.26 7.08
C ALA A 46 11.87 8.97 7.95
N PRO A 47 10.77 9.73 7.80
CA PRO A 47 9.55 9.47 8.54
C PRO A 47 9.05 8.05 8.26
N ASN A 48 8.67 7.31 9.32
CA ASN A 48 8.03 6.01 9.21
C ASN A 48 6.51 6.19 9.08
N TYR A 49 5.96 5.83 7.92
CA TYR A 49 4.56 5.92 7.54
C TYR A 49 3.91 4.54 7.59
N GLN A 50 2.67 4.50 8.06
CA GLN A 50 1.92 3.26 8.28
C GLN A 50 0.75 3.11 7.29
N LEU A 51 0.59 1.91 6.71
CA LEU A 51 -0.54 1.60 5.84
C LEU A 51 -1.85 1.53 6.64
N GLY A 52 -2.90 2.15 6.13
CA GLY A 52 -4.20 2.33 6.78
C GLY A 52 -4.25 3.44 7.83
N VAL A 53 -3.13 4.14 8.06
CA VAL A 53 -3.07 5.28 8.98
C VAL A 53 -2.65 6.54 8.22
N ASP A 54 -1.47 6.51 7.62
CA ASP A 54 -0.92 7.66 6.91
C ASP A 54 -1.33 7.65 5.44
N PHE A 55 -1.48 6.45 4.87
CA PHE A 55 -1.90 6.23 3.49
C PHE A 55 -2.74 4.94 3.37
N ASP A 56 -3.58 4.83 2.35
CA ASP A 56 -4.57 3.76 2.21
C ASP A 56 -4.12 2.65 1.25
N SER A 57 -3.15 2.95 0.39
CA SER A 57 -2.55 1.98 -0.54
C SER A 57 -1.20 2.46 -1.05
N ILE A 58 -0.40 1.52 -1.56
CA ILE A 58 0.93 1.78 -2.08
C ILE A 58 1.21 0.95 -3.33
N SER A 59 1.88 1.56 -4.32
CA SER A 59 2.40 0.87 -5.51
C SER A 59 3.92 0.88 -5.48
N ILE A 60 4.55 -0.27 -5.77
CA ILE A 60 6.01 -0.42 -5.78
C ILE A 60 6.42 -1.17 -7.05
N SER A 61 7.43 -0.68 -7.80
CA SER A 61 7.94 -1.33 -9.00
C SER A 61 9.26 -2.04 -8.72
N MET A 62 9.33 -3.34 -9.03
CA MET A 62 10.53 -4.13 -8.82
C MET A 62 11.64 -3.79 -9.83
N HIS A 63 11.26 -3.52 -11.07
CA HIS A 63 12.19 -3.18 -12.15
C HIS A 63 12.81 -1.78 -12.02
N LYS A 64 12.50 -1.03 -10.95
CA LYS A 64 13.12 0.26 -10.66
C LYS A 64 14.33 0.07 -9.75
N TRP A 65 14.15 0.11 -8.43
CA TRP A 65 15.28 0.02 -7.50
C TRP A 65 15.96 -1.35 -7.50
N PHE A 66 15.20 -2.44 -7.58
CA PHE A 66 15.75 -3.78 -7.45
C PHE A 66 16.36 -4.34 -8.74
N GLY A 67 16.23 -3.62 -9.88
CA GLY A 67 16.79 -4.05 -11.17
C GLY A 67 16.23 -5.38 -11.70
N GLY A 68 15.08 -5.84 -11.18
CA GLY A 68 14.48 -7.13 -11.54
C GLY A 68 13.60 -7.11 -12.79
N ALA A 69 12.97 -8.26 -13.09
CA ALA A 69 11.96 -8.37 -14.15
C ALA A 69 10.79 -7.39 -13.96
N ILE A 70 10.00 -7.13 -15.01
CA ILE A 70 8.84 -6.21 -15.00
C ILE A 70 7.74 -6.76 -14.09
N ALA A 71 7.92 -6.60 -12.78
CA ALA A 71 6.95 -6.89 -11.74
C ALA A 71 6.70 -5.64 -10.92
N SER A 72 5.47 -5.48 -10.45
CA SER A 72 5.06 -4.41 -9.53
C SER A 72 4.09 -5.02 -8.52
N ALA A 73 4.11 -4.51 -7.29
CA ALA A 73 3.09 -4.81 -6.30
C ALA A 73 2.20 -3.60 -6.08
N TYR A 74 0.93 -3.91 -5.86
CA TYR A 74 -0.05 -3.00 -5.31
C TYR A 74 -0.53 -3.60 -4.00
N ILE A 75 -0.42 -2.83 -2.93
CA ILE A 75 -0.87 -3.24 -1.60
C ILE A 75 -1.87 -2.19 -1.13
N ARG A 76 -3.00 -2.66 -0.63
CA ARG A 76 -4.08 -1.84 -0.07
C ARG A 76 -4.57 -2.55 1.19
N LYS A 77 -4.83 -1.80 2.26
CA LYS A 77 -5.59 -2.28 3.42
C LYS A 77 -7.07 -2.26 3.06
N GLU A 78 -7.85 -3.24 3.52
CA GLU A 78 -9.31 -3.26 3.28
C GLU A 78 -9.90 -1.87 3.57
N ALA A 79 -10.54 -1.29 2.55
CA ALA A 79 -11.09 0.05 2.66
C ALA A 79 -12.40 -0.02 3.45
N PRO A 80 -12.82 1.05 4.14
CA PRO A 80 -14.16 1.10 4.71
C PRO A 80 -15.21 0.85 3.61
N ALA A 81 -16.29 0.15 3.96
CA ALA A 81 -17.32 -0.33 3.02
C ALA A 81 -17.87 0.74 2.04
N CYS A 82 -17.79 2.02 2.40
CA CYS A 82 -18.17 3.14 1.52
C CYS A 82 -17.25 3.35 0.30
N MET A 83 -16.04 2.81 0.32
CA MET A 83 -15.08 2.81 -0.79
C MET A 83 -14.99 1.46 -1.49
N CYS A 84 -15.70 0.46 -0.97
CA CYS A 84 -15.81 -0.89 -1.49
C CYS A 84 -16.84 -0.94 -2.62
N ASN A 85 -16.50 -0.39 -3.78
CA ASN A 85 -16.94 -1.03 -5.01
C ASN A 85 -16.10 -2.31 -5.17
N GLU A 86 -16.35 -3.29 -4.30
CA GLU A 86 -15.71 -4.61 -4.36
C GLU A 86 -16.26 -5.38 -5.55
N GLY A 87 -15.89 -4.92 -6.75
CA GLY A 87 -16.18 -5.56 -8.03
C GLY A 87 -15.39 -6.84 -8.25
N GLY A 88 -15.23 -7.66 -7.20
CA GLY A 88 -14.60 -8.95 -7.30
C GLY A 88 -15.58 -9.95 -7.90
N LYS A 89 -15.18 -10.64 -8.96
CA LYS A 89 -15.99 -11.73 -9.53
C LYS A 89 -15.53 -13.04 -8.93
N TYR A 90 -16.44 -13.81 -8.32
CA TYR A 90 -16.13 -15.17 -7.93
C TYR A 90 -15.87 -16.02 -9.19
N VAL A 91 -14.68 -16.62 -9.27
CA VAL A 91 -14.29 -17.46 -10.40
C VAL A 91 -14.30 -18.92 -9.94
N SER A 92 -15.37 -19.63 -10.27
CA SER A 92 -15.65 -20.99 -9.77
C SER A 92 -14.53 -22.00 -10.03
N TYR A 93 -13.90 -21.95 -11.21
CA TYR A 93 -12.84 -22.90 -11.57
C TYR A 93 -11.49 -22.59 -10.88
N LEU A 94 -11.30 -21.36 -10.39
CA LEU A 94 -10.13 -20.97 -9.61
C LEU A 94 -10.37 -21.11 -8.10
N GLY A 95 -11.64 -21.16 -7.68
CA GLY A 95 -12.03 -21.29 -6.27
C GLY A 95 -11.80 -20.02 -5.43
N PHE A 96 -11.65 -18.84 -6.04
CA PHE A 96 -11.45 -17.57 -5.30
C PHE A 96 -12.17 -16.37 -5.94
N VAL A 97 -12.33 -15.29 -5.18
CA VAL A 97 -12.85 -14.00 -5.67
C VAL A 97 -11.71 -13.22 -6.32
N ASP A 98 -11.77 -13.06 -7.64
CA ASP A 98 -10.75 -12.29 -8.35
C ASP A 98 -10.99 -10.79 -8.15
N LYS A 99 -10.11 -10.17 -7.35
CA LYS A 99 -10.04 -8.72 -7.11
C LYS A 99 -8.92 -8.04 -7.90
N SER A 100 -8.24 -8.77 -8.80
CA SER A 100 -7.11 -8.26 -9.55
C SER A 100 -7.52 -7.76 -10.94
N ILE A 101 -6.77 -6.81 -11.50
CA ILE A 101 -7.00 -6.30 -12.85
C ILE A 101 -6.56 -7.35 -13.90
N SER A 102 -5.53 -8.13 -13.59
CA SER A 102 -4.96 -9.14 -14.47
C SER A 102 -5.42 -10.56 -14.13
N CYS A 103 -5.86 -11.33 -15.12
CA CYS A 103 -6.24 -12.73 -14.91
C CYS A 103 -5.00 -13.61 -14.65
N SER A 104 -4.23 -13.93 -15.72
CA SER A 104 -2.97 -14.65 -15.58
C SER A 104 -1.94 -13.75 -14.91
N ARG A 105 -1.31 -14.25 -13.85
CA ARG A 105 -0.36 -13.51 -13.02
C ARG A 105 0.95 -14.24 -12.91
N ASP A 106 2.01 -13.46 -12.75
CA ASP A 106 3.35 -13.99 -12.58
C ASP A 106 3.53 -14.60 -11.19
N GLY A 107 3.47 -15.93 -11.12
CA GLY A 107 3.75 -16.69 -9.91
C GLY A 107 5.23 -16.79 -9.56
N PHE A 108 6.14 -16.49 -10.49
CA PHE A 108 7.58 -16.58 -10.27
C PHE A 108 8.11 -15.42 -9.44
N ASN A 109 7.58 -14.22 -9.68
CA ASN A 109 7.96 -13.02 -8.93
C ASN A 109 7.23 -12.89 -7.59
N ALA A 110 6.15 -13.64 -7.34
CA ALA A 110 5.39 -13.56 -6.09
C ALA A 110 6.20 -13.95 -4.82
N PRO A 111 7.02 -15.01 -4.81
CA PRO A 111 7.91 -15.31 -3.67
C PRO A 111 8.92 -14.21 -3.38
N LEU A 112 9.35 -13.44 -4.38
CA LEU A 112 10.29 -12.32 -4.19
C LEU A 112 9.64 -11.17 -3.40
N TRP A 113 8.31 -11.02 -3.49
CA TRP A 113 7.55 -10.04 -2.70
C TRP A 113 7.38 -10.44 -1.24
N LEU A 114 7.34 -11.73 -0.90
CA LEU A 114 6.96 -12.18 0.45
C LEU A 114 7.82 -11.59 1.58
N PRO A 115 9.17 -11.54 1.49
CA PRO A 115 9.99 -10.96 2.55
C PRO A 115 9.95 -9.42 2.55
N ARG A 116 9.44 -8.80 1.48
CA ARG A 116 9.43 -7.35 1.25
C ARG A 116 8.12 -6.75 1.71
N ILE A 117 7.02 -7.50 1.57
CA ILE A 117 5.79 -7.26 2.32
C ILE A 117 6.15 -7.29 3.82
N ARG A 118 6.94 -8.25 4.30
CA ARG A 118 7.37 -8.32 5.72
C ARG A 118 8.27 -7.18 6.22
N GLN A 119 8.68 -6.22 5.37
CA GLN A 119 9.36 -5.01 5.82
C GLN A 119 8.41 -4.05 6.54
N PHE A 120 7.10 -4.18 6.29
CA PHE A 120 6.08 -3.50 7.07
C PHE A 120 5.77 -4.32 8.32
N ASP A 121 5.69 -3.68 9.48
CA ASP A 121 5.32 -4.31 10.75
C ASP A 121 3.81 -4.52 10.80
N TRP A 122 3.31 -5.51 10.04
CA TRP A 122 1.90 -5.84 9.94
C TRP A 122 1.25 -6.11 11.30
N GLY A 123 1.99 -6.71 12.24
CA GLY A 123 1.48 -7.01 13.58
C GLY A 123 1.15 -5.74 14.37
N ARG A 124 2.02 -4.74 14.28
CA ARG A 124 1.78 -3.42 14.88
C ARG A 124 0.74 -2.62 14.11
N GLU A 125 0.76 -2.66 12.78
CA GLU A 125 -0.20 -1.94 11.93
C GLU A 125 -1.64 -2.48 12.07
N ASP A 126 -1.81 -3.79 12.30
CA ASP A 126 -3.11 -4.40 12.59
C ASP A 126 -3.56 -4.10 14.01
N ALA A 127 -2.65 -4.12 15.00
CA ALA A 127 -2.96 -3.74 16.37
C ALA A 127 -3.39 -2.26 16.48
N ASP A 128 -2.66 -1.36 15.82
CA ASP A 128 -2.95 0.08 15.79
C ASP A 128 -4.29 0.39 15.09
N ALA A 129 -4.66 -0.38 14.06
CA ALA A 129 -5.94 -0.24 13.37
C ALA A 129 -7.13 -0.78 14.20
N ARG A 130 -6.97 -1.94 14.85
CA ARG A 130 -7.99 -2.52 15.74
C ARG A 130 -8.24 -1.62 16.95
N ALA A 131 -7.20 -1.01 17.51
CA ALA A 131 -7.32 -0.04 18.60
C ALA A 131 -8.18 1.20 18.23
N ARG A 132 -8.39 1.45 16.93
CA ARG A 132 -9.18 2.58 16.41
C ARG A 132 -10.58 2.18 15.92
N GLY A 133 -11.00 0.93 16.12
CA GLY A 133 -12.34 0.47 15.74
C GLY A 133 -12.54 0.26 14.24
N ALA A 134 -11.45 0.13 13.46
CA ALA A 134 -11.54 -0.41 12.10
C ALA A 134 -11.67 -1.94 12.22
N ASP A 135 -12.92 -2.42 12.21
CA ASP A 135 -13.21 -3.85 12.11
C ASP A 135 -12.87 -4.31 10.68
N LEU A 136 -12.10 -5.39 10.57
CA LEU A 136 -11.74 -6.02 9.29
C LEU A 136 -12.94 -6.85 8.79
#